data_AF-M4SL53-F1
#
_entry.id   AF-M4SL53-F1
#
_cell.length_a   1.000
_cell.length_b   1.000
_cell.length_c   1.000
_cell.angle_alpha   90.00
_cell.angle_beta   90.00
_cell.angle_gamma   90.00
#
_symmetry.space_group_name_H-M   'P 1'
#
loop_
_entity.id
_entity.type
_entity.pdbx_description
1 polymer ?
#
loop_
_entity_poly.entity_id
_entity_poly.type
_entity_poly.pdbx_seq_one_letter_code
_entity_poly.pdbx_strand_id
1 'polypeptide(L)'
;LSSKLRSHKPLSALKLIDYTDNSISLMDLLELEILILQKLRYDSDSICPNDYLEIYLNKLHIEHVTGVDVIKRHFFAFTALCSTEIQFSFYPASMVAFACLMCALDGLKDSTQLECGQLGRNLVNVLSSYTHIDVDCLELLTESVNLLLGKSAQSAMTSEP
;
A
#
# COMPACT_ATOMS: atom_id res chain seq x y z
N LEU A 1 3.65 14.28 -11.24
CA LEU A 1 3.79 13.00 -12.00
C LEU A 1 2.75 11.96 -11.60
N SER A 2 2.82 11.30 -10.43
CA SER A 2 1.93 10.17 -10.09
C SER A 2 0.43 10.49 -10.18
N SER A 3 0.00 11.67 -9.73
CA SER A 3 -1.39 12.11 -9.86
C SER A 3 -1.83 12.33 -11.32
N LYS A 4 -0.91 12.71 -12.22
CA LYS A 4 -1.19 12.81 -13.67
C LYS A 4 -1.39 11.45 -14.32
N LEU A 5 -0.83 10.38 -13.75
CA LEU A 5 -0.87 9.03 -14.32
C LEU A 5 -2.03 8.20 -13.77
N ARG A 6 -2.31 8.32 -12.47
CA ARG A 6 -3.24 7.41 -11.77
C ARG A 6 -4.54 8.06 -11.31
N SER A 7 -4.66 9.38 -11.36
CA SER A 7 -5.87 10.09 -10.92
C SER A 7 -6.69 10.56 -12.11
N HIS A 8 -8.01 10.35 -12.08
CA HIS A 8 -8.94 10.89 -13.07
C HIS A 8 -8.92 12.43 -13.12
N LYS A 9 -8.69 13.06 -11.97
CA LYS A 9 -8.49 14.51 -11.86
C LYS A 9 -7.08 14.77 -11.32
N PRO A 10 -6.12 15.15 -12.17
CA PRO A 10 -4.76 15.39 -11.71
C PRO A 10 -4.68 16.60 -10.78
N LEU A 11 -3.78 16.51 -9.80
CA LEU A 11 -3.48 17.62 -8.90
C LEU A 11 -2.87 18.79 -9.69
N SER A 12 -3.43 19.99 -9.50
CA SER A 12 -2.91 21.21 -10.12
C SER A 12 -1.59 21.64 -9.49
N ALA A 13 -0.67 22.15 -10.31
CA ALA A 13 0.61 22.69 -9.87
C ALA A 13 0.45 23.82 -8.83
N LEU A 14 -0.53 24.71 -9.03
CA LEU A 14 -0.82 25.80 -8.09
C LEU A 14 -1.19 25.29 -6.70
N LYS A 15 -2.01 24.23 -6.65
CA LYS A 15 -2.42 23.63 -5.39
C LYS A 15 -1.24 22.97 -4.66
N LEU A 16 -0.25 22.48 -5.39
CA LEU A 16 0.96 21.91 -4.81
C LEU A 16 1.87 23.02 -4.23
N ILE A 17 1.98 24.16 -4.93
CA ILE A 17 2.70 25.35 -4.43
C ILE A 17 2.07 25.82 -3.12
N ASP A 18 0.74 25.90 -3.06
CA ASP A 18 0.00 26.24 -1.85
C ASP A 18 0.31 25.26 -0.69
N TYR A 19 0.37 23.95 -0.96
CA TYR A 19 0.72 22.94 0.05
C TYR A 19 2.17 23.03 0.55
N THR A 20 3.06 23.63 -0.23
CA THR A 20 4.47 23.86 0.15
C THR A 20 4.69 25.22 0.82
N ASP A 21 3.62 25.89 1.26
CA ASP A 21 3.65 27.24 1.83
C ASP A 21 4.40 28.24 0.93
N ASN A 22 4.17 28.14 -0.39
CA ASN A 22 4.79 28.95 -1.43
C ASN A 22 6.34 28.94 -1.43
N SER A 23 6.97 27.93 -0.84
CA SER A 23 8.44 27.82 -0.81
C SER A 23 9.07 27.45 -2.15
N ILE A 24 8.27 26.96 -3.12
CA ILE A 24 8.71 26.51 -4.44
C ILE A 24 7.94 27.28 -5.52
N SER A 25 8.62 27.71 -6.58
CA SER A 25 7.97 28.38 -7.71
C SER A 25 7.42 27.38 -8.75
N LEU A 26 6.54 27.86 -9.62
CA LEU A 26 6.02 27.05 -10.72
C LEU A 26 7.12 26.54 -11.66
N MET A 27 8.15 27.36 -11.91
CA MET A 27 9.26 26.95 -12.78
C MET A 27 10.10 25.85 -12.14
N ASP A 28 10.41 25.96 -10.85
CA ASP A 28 11.14 24.91 -10.12
C ASP A 28 10.40 23.57 -10.20
N LEU A 29 9.07 23.60 -10.09
CA LEU A 29 8.24 22.39 -10.18
C LEU A 29 8.28 21.75 -11.57
N LEU A 30 8.26 22.56 -12.63
CA LEU A 30 8.34 22.08 -14.02
C LEU A 30 9.73 21.54 -14.34
N GLU A 31 10.79 22.19 -13.87
CA GLU A 31 12.17 21.70 -14.02
C GLU A 31 12.36 20.37 -13.30
N LEU A 32 11.85 20.24 -12.08
CA LEU A 32 11.84 18.97 -11.33
C LEU A 32 11.07 17.88 -12.07
N GLU A 33 9.91 18.21 -12.66
CA GLU A 33 9.11 17.24 -13.42
C GLU A 33 9.88 16.70 -14.63
N ILE A 34 10.52 17.58 -15.41
CA ILE A 34 11.35 17.20 -16.56
C ILE A 34 12.55 16.37 -16.10
N LEU A 35 13.23 16.79 -15.03
CA LEU A 35 14.39 16.10 -14.49
C LEU A 35 14.04 14.66 -14.07
N ILE A 36 12.93 14.47 -13.35
CA ILE A 36 12.47 13.16 -12.90
C ILE A 36 12.12 12.27 -14.11
N LEU A 37 11.38 12.80 -15.08
CA LEU A 37 11.03 12.07 -16.31
C LEU A 37 12.26 11.62 -17.09
N GLN A 38 13.27 12.49 -17.22
CA GLN A 38 14.52 12.15 -17.88
C GLN A 38 15.29 11.06 -17.12
N LYS A 39 15.34 11.13 -15.78
CA LYS A 39 16.02 10.12 -14.95
C LYS A 39 15.34 8.77 -15.01
N LEU A 40 14.01 8.74 -15.08
CA LEU A 40 13.20 7.54 -15.24
C LEU A 40 13.12 7.05 -16.70
N ARG A 41 13.75 7.76 -17.66
CA ARG A 41 13.65 7.47 -19.10
C ARG A 41 12.20 7.43 -19.61
N TYR A 42 11.34 8.27 -19.04
CA TYR A 42 9.90 8.30 -19.27
C TYR A 42 9.16 7.00 -18.91
N ASP A 43 9.83 6.05 -18.23
CA ASP A 43 9.21 4.86 -17.67
C ASP A 43 8.59 5.19 -16.31
N SER A 44 7.41 5.79 -16.36
CA SER A 44 6.71 6.28 -15.17
C SER A 44 5.58 5.35 -14.70
N ASP A 45 5.35 4.24 -15.40
CA ASP A 45 4.33 3.25 -15.06
C ASP A 45 4.95 2.14 -14.22
N SER A 46 5.06 2.39 -12.91
CA SER A 46 5.56 1.41 -11.95
C SER A 46 4.41 0.69 -11.27
N ILE A 47 4.52 -0.64 -11.21
CA ILE A 47 3.57 -1.51 -10.52
C ILE A 47 3.60 -1.16 -9.03
N CYS A 48 2.43 -0.85 -8.48
CA CYS A 48 2.28 -0.56 -7.06
C CYS A 48 1.56 -1.69 -6.32
N PRO A 49 1.70 -1.76 -4.99
CA PRO A 49 1.00 -2.76 -4.18
C PRO A 49 -0.52 -2.74 -4.40
N ASN A 50 -1.08 -1.55 -4.63
CA ASN A 50 -2.50 -1.34 -4.90
C ASN A 50 -3.02 -2.10 -6.13
N ASP A 51 -2.18 -2.32 -7.14
CA ASP A 51 -2.59 -2.98 -8.38
C ASP A 51 -2.75 -4.50 -8.17
N TYR A 52 -2.15 -5.07 -7.12
CA TYR A 52 -2.29 -6.47 -6.75
C TYR A 52 -3.55 -6.77 -5.93
N LEU A 53 -4.23 -5.75 -5.39
CA LEU A 53 -5.38 -5.94 -4.50
C LEU A 53 -6.50 -6.72 -5.21
N GLU A 54 -6.87 -6.31 -6.42
CA GLU A 54 -7.93 -6.96 -7.19
C GLU A 54 -7.56 -8.40 -7.56
N ILE A 55 -6.30 -8.67 -7.86
CA ILE A 55 -5.80 -10.02 -8.17
C ILE A 55 -5.97 -10.91 -6.95
N TYR A 56 -5.60 -10.44 -5.76
CA TYR A 56 -5.73 -11.23 -4.54
C TYR A 56 -7.18 -11.44 -4.13
N LEU A 57 -8.01 -10.40 -4.19
CA LEU A 57 -9.44 -10.51 -3.86
C LEU A 57 -10.17 -11.51 -4.76
N ASN A 58 -9.88 -11.48 -6.07
CA ASN A 58 -10.40 -12.45 -7.04
C ASN A 58 -9.96 -13.88 -6.71
N LYS A 59 -8.67 -14.09 -6.43
CA LYS A 59 -8.15 -15.42 -6.09
C LYS A 59 -8.72 -15.99 -4.80
N LEU A 60 -9.05 -15.12 -3.84
CA LEU A 60 -9.64 -15.51 -2.57
C LEU A 60 -11.16 -15.73 -2.64
N HIS A 61 -11.81 -15.37 -3.75
CA HIS A 61 -13.27 -15.41 -3.91
C HIS A 61 -14.04 -14.63 -2.83
N ILE A 62 -13.42 -13.59 -2.24
CA ILE A 62 -14.02 -12.80 -1.14
C ILE A 62 -14.97 -11.72 -1.69
N GLU A 63 -15.02 -11.47 -3.01
CA GLU A 63 -15.80 -10.38 -3.61
C GLU A 63 -17.29 -10.36 -3.21
N HIS A 64 -17.85 -11.51 -2.84
CA HIS A 64 -19.25 -11.64 -2.42
C HIS A 64 -19.47 -11.65 -0.90
N VAL A 65 -18.41 -11.54 -0.10
CA VAL A 65 -18.48 -11.61 1.35
C VAL A 65 -18.81 -10.24 1.94
N THR A 66 -19.72 -10.20 2.91
CA THR A 66 -20.04 -9.00 3.68
C THR A 66 -18.80 -8.53 4.46
N GLY A 67 -18.23 -7.38 4.11
CA GLY A 67 -17.04 -6.82 4.78
C GLY A 67 -15.82 -6.54 3.87
N VAL A 68 -15.90 -6.84 2.57
CA VAL A 68 -14.84 -6.55 1.58
C VAL A 68 -14.39 -5.09 1.61
N ASP A 69 -15.33 -4.15 1.76
CA ASP A 69 -14.99 -2.71 1.77
C ASP A 69 -14.11 -2.32 2.96
N VAL A 70 -14.28 -3.01 4.10
CA VAL A 70 -13.45 -2.82 5.29
C VAL A 70 -12.04 -3.37 5.04
N ILE A 71 -11.94 -4.55 4.42
CA ILE A 71 -10.65 -5.14 4.02
C ILE A 71 -9.92 -4.22 3.03
N LYS A 72 -10.60 -3.73 1.98
CA LYS A 72 -10.05 -2.80 1.01
C LYS A 72 -9.55 -1.52 1.70
N ARG A 73 -10.34 -0.95 2.62
CA ARG A 73 -9.96 0.24 3.37
C ARG A 73 -8.72 0.00 4.23
N HIS A 74 -8.65 -1.10 4.96
CA HIS A 74 -7.47 -1.45 5.76
C HIS A 74 -6.24 -1.69 4.88
N PHE A 75 -6.40 -2.41 3.78
CA PHE A 75 -5.33 -2.63 2.81
C PHE A 75 -4.74 -1.31 2.28
N PHE A 76 -5.59 -0.37 1.85
CA PHE A 76 -5.11 0.93 1.36
C PHE A 76 -4.44 1.75 2.46
N ALA A 77 -4.97 1.70 3.69
CA ALA A 77 -4.36 2.37 4.84
C ALA A 77 -2.98 1.78 5.16
N PHE A 78 -2.85 0.45 5.17
CA PHE A 78 -1.58 -0.23 5.44
C PHE A 78 -0.57 -0.02 4.32
N THR A 79 -1.01 0.00 3.07
CA THR A 79 -0.14 0.33 1.92
C THR A 79 0.37 1.76 2.01
N ALA A 80 -0.48 2.72 2.39
CA ALA A 80 -0.08 4.10 2.62
C ALA A 80 0.95 4.19 3.76
N LEU A 81 0.76 3.41 4.84
CA LEU A 81 1.69 3.34 5.95
C LEU A 81 3.03 2.73 5.54
N CYS A 82 3.04 1.63 4.78
CA CYS A 82 4.26 1.03 4.28
C CYS A 82 5.02 2.00 3.36
N SER A 83 4.30 2.87 2.63
CA SER A 83 4.90 3.87 1.74
C SER A 83 5.62 5.00 2.49
N THR A 84 5.38 5.21 3.79
CA THR A 84 6.11 6.22 4.57
C THR A 84 7.49 5.71 5.01
N GLU A 85 7.75 4.42 4.90
CA GLU A 85 8.88 3.75 5.52
C GLU A 85 9.83 3.16 4.48
N ILE A 86 11.08 3.61 4.52
CA ILE A 86 12.10 3.27 3.50
C ILE A 86 12.38 1.77 3.46
N GLN A 87 12.21 1.07 4.59
CA GLN A 87 12.45 -0.37 4.69
C GLN A 87 11.59 -1.18 3.71
N PHE A 88 10.37 -0.73 3.41
CA PHE A 88 9.47 -1.42 2.49
C PHE A 88 9.79 -1.16 1.01
N SER A 89 10.61 -0.15 0.71
CA SER A 89 11.03 0.19 -0.66
C SER A 89 11.94 -0.88 -1.28
N PHE A 90 12.60 -1.69 -0.46
CA PHE A 90 13.47 -2.78 -0.91
C PHE A 90 12.71 -4.06 -1.28
N TYR A 91 11.44 -4.17 -0.90
CA TYR A 91 10.62 -5.35 -1.19
C TYR A 91 9.78 -5.14 -2.45
N PRO A 92 9.53 -6.19 -3.24
CA PRO A 92 8.68 -6.09 -4.42
C PRO A 92 7.23 -5.76 -4.02
N ALA A 93 6.55 -5.01 -4.88
CA ALA A 93 5.17 -4.55 -4.64
C ALA A 93 4.18 -5.70 -4.35
N SER A 94 4.42 -6.89 -4.91
CA SER A 94 3.61 -8.10 -4.66
C SER A 94 3.70 -8.57 -3.20
N MET A 95 4.90 -8.58 -2.62
CA MET A 95 5.13 -8.99 -1.22
C MET A 95 4.56 -7.98 -0.24
N VAL A 96 4.74 -6.68 -0.50
CA VAL A 96 4.19 -5.62 0.35
C VAL A 96 2.66 -5.66 0.34
N ALA A 97 2.05 -5.84 -0.84
CA ALA A 97 0.61 -6.01 -0.96
C ALA A 97 0.12 -7.24 -0.18
N PHE A 98 0.84 -8.36 -0.27
CA PHE A 98 0.48 -9.54 0.50
C PHE A 98 0.49 -9.30 2.01
N ALA A 99 1.59 -8.75 2.54
CA ALA A 99 1.71 -8.46 3.97
C ALA A 99 0.58 -7.52 4.45
N CYS A 100 0.28 -6.48 3.67
CA CYS A 100 -0.84 -5.58 3.97
C CYS A 100 -2.20 -6.30 3.97
N LEU A 101 -2.43 -7.20 3.03
CA LEU A 101 -3.69 -7.96 2.96
C LEU A 101 -3.81 -8.98 4.11
N MET A 102 -2.71 -9.66 4.45
CA MET A 102 -2.63 -10.57 5.59
C MET A 102 -2.92 -9.84 6.90
N CYS A 103 -2.25 -8.70 7.16
CA CYS A 103 -2.55 -7.85 8.31
C CYS A 103 -4.02 -7.42 8.35
N ALA A 104 -4.61 -7.07 7.20
CA ALA A 104 -6.00 -6.64 7.12
C ALA A 104 -6.97 -7.78 7.44
N LEU A 105 -6.66 -9.01 7.03
CA LEU A 105 -7.47 -10.20 7.32
C LEU A 105 -7.32 -10.65 8.77
N ASP A 106 -6.10 -10.59 9.33
CA ASP A 106 -5.83 -10.94 10.72
C ASP A 106 -6.50 -9.95 11.68
N GLY A 107 -6.47 -8.64 11.39
CA GLY A 107 -7.19 -7.64 12.19
C GLY A 107 -8.72 -7.77 12.14
N LEU A 108 -9.26 -8.35 11.05
CA LEU A 108 -10.69 -8.55 10.89
C LEU A 108 -11.20 -9.84 11.57
N LYS A 109 -10.30 -10.80 11.84
CA LYS A 109 -10.58 -12.04 12.58
C LYS A 109 -11.12 -11.77 13.99
N ASP A 110 -10.69 -10.67 14.62
CA ASP A 110 -11.12 -10.30 15.97
C ASP A 110 -12.48 -9.59 16.02
N SER A 111 -12.92 -9.01 14.90
CA SER A 111 -14.10 -8.15 14.85
C SER A 111 -15.31 -8.76 14.12
N THR A 112 -15.11 -9.78 13.29
CA THR A 112 -16.20 -10.48 12.60
C THR A 112 -15.98 -11.99 12.60
N GLN A 113 -17.04 -12.76 12.85
CA GLN A 113 -17.08 -14.23 12.76
C GLN A 113 -16.99 -14.74 11.30
N LEU A 114 -16.18 -14.09 10.47
CA LEU A 114 -15.90 -14.52 9.12
C LEU A 114 -14.83 -15.61 9.15
N GLU A 115 -14.88 -16.53 8.19
CA GLU A 115 -13.92 -17.63 7.99
C GLU A 115 -12.52 -17.11 7.53
N CYS A 116 -12.08 -15.96 8.03
CA CYS A 116 -10.83 -15.26 7.71
C CYS A 116 -9.58 -16.14 7.93
N GLY A 117 -9.62 -17.07 8.90
CA GLY A 117 -8.53 -18.00 9.16
C GLY A 117 -8.32 -19.07 8.06
N GLN A 118 -9.32 -19.35 7.23
CA GLN A 118 -9.15 -20.19 6.03
C GLN A 118 -8.64 -19.35 4.86
N LEU A 119 -9.13 -18.11 4.74
CA LEU A 119 -8.74 -17.17 3.68
C LEU A 119 -7.25 -16.78 3.77
N GLY A 120 -6.73 -16.48 4.97
CA GLY A 120 -5.31 -16.20 5.17
C GLY A 120 -4.40 -17.37 4.76
N ARG A 121 -4.79 -18.62 5.10
CA ARG A 121 -4.06 -19.83 4.68
C ARG A 121 -4.12 -20.05 3.17
N ASN A 122 -5.27 -19.80 2.55
CA ASN A 122 -5.42 -19.86 1.10
C ASN A 122 -4.54 -18.81 0.41
N LEU A 123 -4.39 -17.63 1.00
CA LEU A 123 -3.51 -16.56 0.52
C LEU A 123 -2.03 -16.96 0.54
N VAL A 124 -1.54 -17.52 1.66
CA VAL A 124 -0.17 -18.04 1.77
C VAL A 124 0.07 -19.13 0.72
N ASN A 125 -0.88 -20.05 0.55
CA ASN A 125 -0.78 -21.10 -0.47
C ASN A 125 -0.79 -20.55 -1.90
N VAL A 126 -1.60 -19.51 -2.16
CA VAL A 126 -1.70 -18.83 -3.46
C VAL A 126 -0.42 -18.06 -3.80
N LEU A 127 0.34 -17.56 -2.82
CA LEU A 127 1.63 -16.94 -3.12
C LEU A 127 2.77 -17.95 -3.16
N SER A 128 2.80 -18.93 -2.24
CA SER A 128 3.79 -20.01 -2.26
C SER A 128 3.75 -20.81 -3.58
N SER A 129 2.57 -20.99 -4.18
CA SER A 129 2.42 -21.66 -5.47
C SER A 129 2.82 -20.83 -6.69
N TYR A 130 2.76 -19.49 -6.61
CA TYR A 130 3.02 -18.59 -7.75
C TYR A 130 4.41 -17.96 -7.69
N THR A 131 4.97 -17.82 -6.51
CA THR A 131 6.27 -17.22 -6.27
C THR A 131 6.98 -18.18 -5.33
N HIS A 132 8.12 -18.76 -5.75
CA HIS A 132 9.02 -19.56 -4.89
C HIS A 132 9.65 -18.70 -3.76
N ILE A 133 8.82 -17.94 -3.05
CA ILE A 133 9.18 -17.06 -1.94
C ILE A 133 8.94 -17.85 -0.67
N ASP A 134 9.94 -17.83 0.21
CA ASP A 134 9.85 -18.48 1.51
C ASP A 134 8.74 -17.86 2.36
N VAL A 135 7.89 -18.73 2.91
CA VAL A 135 6.78 -18.35 3.78
C VAL A 135 7.28 -17.56 4.99
N ASP A 136 8.46 -17.92 5.51
CA ASP A 136 9.11 -17.23 6.64
C ASP A 136 9.38 -15.74 6.34
N CYS A 137 9.76 -15.40 5.10
CA CYS A 137 10.01 -14.02 4.71
C CYS A 137 8.72 -13.20 4.67
N LEU A 138 7.62 -13.82 4.24
CA LEU A 138 6.30 -13.19 4.21
C LEU A 138 5.74 -12.99 5.62
N GLU A 139 5.95 -13.94 6.53
CA GLU A 139 5.57 -13.81 7.94
C GLU A 139 6.34 -12.68 8.62
N LEU A 140 7.67 -12.61 8.44
CA LEU A 140 8.48 -11.52 8.97
C LEU A 140 8.07 -10.15 8.43
N LEU A 141 7.70 -10.07 7.14
CA LEU A 141 7.21 -8.83 6.54
C LEU A 141 5.86 -8.43 7.14
N THR A 142 4.95 -9.39 7.33
CA THR A 142 3.64 -9.17 7.95
C THR A 142 3.79 -8.71 9.41
N GLU A 143 4.69 -9.32 10.17
CA GLU A 143 5.02 -8.88 11.53
C GLU A 143 5.60 -7.46 11.53
N SER A 144 6.49 -7.15 10.58
CA SER A 144 7.07 -5.81 10.44
C SER A 144 6.01 -4.74 10.15
N VAL A 145 5.00 -5.05 9.32
CA VAL A 145 3.85 -4.16 9.06
C VAL A 145 3.00 -3.99 10.32
N ASN A 146 2.77 -5.06 11.09
CA ASN A 146 2.03 -4.97 12.37
C ASN A 146 2.77 -4.13 13.41
N LEU A 147 4.10 -4.26 13.51
CA LEU A 147 4.91 -3.41 14.37
C LEU A 147 4.85 -1.94 13.93
N LEU A 148 4.81 -1.69 12.62
CA LEU A 148 4.63 -0.35 12.08
C LEU A 148 3.29 0.24 12.50
N LEU A 149 2.22 -0.53 12.41
CA LEU A 149 0.89 -0.12 12.87
C LEU A 149 0.87 0.23 14.34
N GLY A 150 1.53 -0.59 15.18
CA GLY A 150 1.67 -0.33 16.61
C GLY A 150 2.39 0.99 16.89
N LYS A 151 3.47 1.28 16.15
CA LYS A 151 4.21 2.56 16.27
C LYS A 151 3.38 3.75 15.81
N SER A 152 2.72 3.65 14.67
CA SER A 152 1.92 4.75 14.12
C SER A 152 0.69 5.07 14.98
N ALA A 153 0.08 4.06 15.61
CA ALA A 153 -0.96 4.27 16.61
C ALA A 153 -0.43 5.02 17.84
N GLN A 154 0.77 4.68 18.32
CA GLN A 154 1.41 5.39 19.43
C GLN A 154 1.77 6.84 19.07
N SER A 155 2.30 7.06 17.87
CA SER A 155 2.62 8.42 17.38
C SER A 155 1.37 9.30 17.29
N ALA A 156 0.24 8.73 16.86
CA ALA A 156 -1.04 9.44 16.80
C ALA A 156 -1.58 9.83 18.20
N MET A 157 -1.34 9.01 19.23
CA MET A 157 -1.72 9.34 20.62
C MET A 157 -0.78 10.35 21.29
N THR A 158 0.47 10.46 20.84
CA THR A 158 1.41 11.48 21.34
C THR A 158 1.26 12.84 20.65
N SER A 159 0.46 12.91 19.59
CA SER A 159 0.18 14.12 18.81
C SER A 159 -1.24 14.64 19.06
N GLU A 160 -1.69 14.69 20.30
CA GLU A 160 -2.79 15.58 20.71
C GLU A 160 -2.19 16.79 21.45
N PRO A 161 -2.60 18.03 21.11
CA PRO A 161 -2.11 19.26 21.74
C PRO A 161 -2.63 19.47 23.17
#